data_AF-A0A957XB15-F1
#
_entry.id   AF-A0A957XB15-F1
#
_cell.length_a   1.000
_cell.length_b   1.000
_cell.length_c   1.000
_cell.angle_alpha   90.00
_cell.angle_beta   90.00
_cell.angle_gamma   90.00
#
_symmetry.space_group_name_H-M   'P 1'
#
loop_
_entity.id
_entity.type
_entity.pdbx_description
1 polymer ?
#
loop_
_entity_poly.entity_id
_entity_poly.type
_entity_poly.pdbx_seq_one_letter_code
_entity_poly.pdbx_strand_id
1 'polypeptide(L)'
;MISDGSWSWGATDLAEADRAIVACNSNGVVVTFEGTAPTSTLGVPLAAGDHLIVEGNDNIQALKLIRSGGSDAAVSVQLEKYS
;
A
#
# COMPACT_ATOMS: atom_id res chain seq x y z
N MET A 1 5.03 -13.96 1.71
CA MET A 1 4.41 -13.82 3.04
C MET A 1 4.60 -12.39 3.48
N ILE A 2 3.52 -11.63 3.63
CA ILE A 2 3.56 -10.28 4.19
C ILE A 2 3.00 -10.39 5.62
N SER A 3 3.90 -10.44 6.61
CA SER A 3 3.55 -10.21 8.02
C SER A 3 3.40 -8.72 8.31
N ASP A 4 4.16 -7.90 7.57
CA ASP A 4 4.30 -6.46 7.66
C ASP A 4 5.02 -5.98 6.39
N GLY A 5 4.25 -5.50 5.41
CA GLY A 5 4.80 -5.08 4.12
C GLY A 5 5.40 -3.70 4.29
N SER A 6 6.66 -3.62 4.71
CA SER A 6 7.41 -2.36 4.65
C SER A 6 8.11 -2.30 3.30
N TRP A 7 7.64 -1.43 2.40
CA TRP A 7 8.35 -1.16 1.17
C TRP A 7 9.49 -0.19 1.45
N SER A 8 10.71 -0.61 1.14
CA SER A 8 11.83 0.31 1.00
C SER A 8 11.91 0.74 -0.46
N TRP A 9 11.49 1.97 -0.75
CA TRP A 9 11.69 2.62 -2.04
C TRP A 9 13.07 3.26 -2.08
N GLY A 10 13.70 3.33 -3.26
CA GLY A 10 14.87 4.18 -3.43
C GLY A 10 14.49 5.66 -3.25
N ALA A 11 15.43 6.48 -2.79
CA ALA A 11 15.19 7.93 -2.64
C ALA A 11 14.77 8.59 -3.96
N THR A 12 15.27 8.08 -5.10
CA THR A 12 14.91 8.56 -6.45
C THR A 12 13.49 8.14 -6.85
N ASP A 13 13.08 6.91 -6.52
CA ASP A 13 11.72 6.41 -6.84
C ASP A 13 10.66 7.25 -6.12
N LEU A 14 10.95 7.66 -4.89
CA LEU A 14 10.08 8.54 -4.12
C LEU A 14 10.14 9.97 -4.61
N ALA A 15 11.32 10.56 -4.85
CA ALA A 15 11.39 11.95 -5.33
C ALA A 15 10.63 12.19 -6.65
N GLU A 16 10.33 11.13 -7.39
CA GLU A 16 9.63 11.15 -8.67
C GLU A 16 8.19 10.60 -8.61
N ALA A 17 7.69 10.15 -7.45
CA ALA A 17 6.35 9.60 -7.33
C ALA A 17 5.33 10.65 -6.85
N ASP A 18 4.39 11.00 -7.73
CA ASP A 18 3.23 11.83 -7.41
C ASP A 18 2.03 10.96 -6.98
N ARG A 19 1.98 9.73 -7.49
CA ARG A 19 0.88 8.78 -7.30
C ARG A 19 1.41 7.35 -7.12
N ALA A 20 0.75 6.59 -6.26
CA ALA A 20 0.89 5.14 -6.16
C ALA A 20 -0.45 4.43 -6.40
N ILE A 21 -0.42 3.36 -7.18
CA ILE A 21 -1.57 2.46 -7.39
C ILE A 21 -1.28 1.16 -6.63
N VAL A 22 -2.05 0.92 -5.57
CA VAL A 22 -1.99 -0.30 -4.76
C VAL A 22 -3.08 -1.25 -5.26
N ALA A 23 -2.69 -2.39 -5.82
CA ALA A 23 -3.62 -3.40 -6.32
C ALA A 23 -3.55 -4.67 -5.47
N CYS A 24 -4.71 -5.10 -4.96
CA CYS A 24 -4.86 -6.31 -4.17
C CYS A 24 -5.17 -7.49 -5.09
N ASN A 25 -4.19 -8.37 -5.34
CA ASN A 25 -4.29 -9.41 -6.38
C ASN A 25 -4.89 -10.74 -5.87
N SER A 26 -5.01 -10.93 -4.56
CA SER A 26 -5.52 -12.17 -3.96
C SER A 26 -6.29 -11.90 -2.67
N ASN A 27 -5.88 -12.43 -1.52
CA ASN A 27 -6.63 -12.23 -0.27
C ASN A 27 -6.60 -10.77 0.18
N GLY A 28 -7.63 -10.36 0.93
CA GLY A 28 -7.80 -8.96 1.33
C GLY A 28 -6.68 -8.43 2.22
N VAL A 29 -6.50 -7.12 2.19
CA VAL A 29 -5.51 -6.38 2.99
C VAL A 29 -6.15 -5.16 3.66
N VAL A 30 -5.48 -4.60 4.66
CA VAL A 30 -5.80 -3.30 5.23
C VAL A 30 -4.63 -2.37 5.03
N VAL A 31 -4.89 -1.18 4.49
CA VAL A 31 -3.87 -0.20 4.08
C VAL A 31 -3.99 1.08 4.89
N THR A 32 -2.85 1.64 5.29
CA THR A 32 -2.73 3.01 5.82
C THR A 32 -1.68 3.76 5.01
N PHE A 33 -1.79 5.09 4.96
CA PHE A 33 -0.88 5.99 4.25
C PHE A 33 -0.55 7.24 5.09
N GLU A 34 -0.71 7.12 6.41
CA GLU A 34 -0.45 8.18 7.40
C GLU A 34 0.70 7.80 8.35
N GLY A 35 1.43 6.72 8.04
CA GLY A 35 2.60 6.26 8.79
C GLY A 35 2.25 5.42 10.02
N THR A 36 1.00 5.42 10.46
CA THR A 36 0.48 4.50 11.48
C THR A 36 0.37 3.08 10.91
N ALA A 37 0.72 2.07 11.71
CA ALA A 37 0.55 0.69 11.29
C ALA A 37 -0.95 0.33 11.19
N PRO A 38 -1.40 -0.30 10.10
CA PRO A 38 -2.78 -0.73 9.97
C PRO A 38 -3.10 -1.84 10.97
N THR A 39 -4.37 -1.94 11.34
CA THR A 39 -4.92 -3.03 12.18
C THR A 39 -6.17 -3.59 11.52
N SER A 40 -6.80 -4.62 12.11
CA SER A 40 -8.07 -5.15 11.61
C SER A 40 -9.22 -4.13 11.63
N THR A 41 -9.06 -3.00 12.33
CA THR A 41 -10.08 -1.94 12.46
C THR A 41 -9.57 -0.56 12.06
N LEU A 42 -8.27 -0.41 11.76
CA LEU A 42 -7.64 0.85 11.39
C LEU A 42 -7.01 0.73 10.00
N GLY A 43 -7.52 1.55 9.07
CA GLY A 43 -7.06 1.62 7.69
C GLY A 43 -8.19 1.35 6.71
N VAL A 44 -7.84 1.37 5.43
CA VAL A 44 -8.75 1.11 4.30
C VAL A 44 -8.70 -0.39 3.97
N PRO A 45 -9.79 -1.13 4.13
CA PRO A 45 -9.84 -2.53 3.70
C PRO A 45 -9.92 -2.60 2.18
N LEU A 46 -9.10 -3.46 1.58
CA LEU A 46 -9.14 -3.81 0.16
C LEU A 46 -9.41 -5.31 0.03
N ALA A 47 -10.43 -5.66 -0.75
CA ALA A 47 -10.73 -7.03 -1.12
C ALA A 47 -9.87 -7.49 -2.32
N ALA A 48 -10.00 -8.77 -2.67
CA ALA A 48 -9.40 -9.32 -3.89
C ALA A 48 -9.91 -8.57 -5.13
N GLY A 49 -9.00 -8.04 -5.93
CA GLY A 49 -9.31 -7.27 -7.14
C GLY A 49 -9.53 -5.78 -6.91
N ASP A 50 -9.44 -5.29 -5.66
CA ASP A 50 -9.57 -3.85 -5.38
C ASP A 50 -8.27 -3.10 -5.70
N HIS A 51 -8.45 -1.83 -6.09
CA HIS A 51 -7.37 -0.89 -6.34
C HIS A 51 -7.55 0.36 -5.47
N LEU A 52 -6.48 0.81 -4.83
CA LEU A 52 -6.41 2.06 -4.10
C LEU A 52 -5.40 3.00 -4.77
N ILE A 53 -5.82 4.23 -5.00
CA ILE A 53 -4.95 5.30 -5.48
C ILE A 53 -4.54 6.12 -4.28
N VAL A 54 -3.23 6.32 -4.14
CA VAL A 54 -2.62 7.14 -3.08
C VAL A 54 -1.86 8.26 -3.75
N GLU A 55 -2.23 9.50 -3.45
CA GLU A 55 -1.60 10.68 -4.00
C GLU A 55 -0.76 11.40 -2.96
N GLY A 56 0.27 12.08 -3.43
CA GLY A 56 1.17 12.86 -2.60
C GLY A 56 2.31 12.02 -2.05
N ASN A 57 3.52 12.58 -2.15
CA ASN A 57 4.73 11.83 -1.86
C ASN A 57 4.81 11.35 -0.41
N ASP A 58 4.46 12.22 0.54
CA ASP A 58 4.48 11.90 1.96
C ASP A 58 3.57 10.69 2.28
N ASN A 59 2.40 10.62 1.65
CA ASN A 59 1.47 9.51 1.82
C ASN A 59 2.02 8.21 1.23
N ILE A 60 2.67 8.29 0.06
CA ILE A 60 3.31 7.15 -0.61
C ILE A 60 4.47 6.60 0.25
N GLN A 61 5.28 7.48 0.83
CA GLN A 61 6.34 7.09 1.77
C GLN A 61 5.81 6.46 3.04
N ALA A 62 4.62 6.88 3.46
CA ALA A 62 3.95 6.45 4.67
C ALA A 62 3.09 5.19 4.49
N LEU A 63 3.10 4.58 3.28
CA LEU A 63 2.31 3.39 2.96
C LEU A 63 2.69 2.20 3.82
N LYS A 64 1.67 1.60 4.46
CA LYS A 64 1.79 0.38 5.24
C LYS A 64 0.57 -0.51 5.00
N LEU A 65 0.77 -1.82 5.09
CA LEU A 65 -0.33 -2.78 5.00
C LEU A 65 -0.09 -4.08 5.75
N ILE A 66 -1.22 -4.68 6.11
CA ILE A 66 -1.30 -6.00 6.70
C ILE A 66 -2.28 -6.85 5.90
N ARG A 67 -2.11 -8.17 5.97
CA ARG A 67 -3.14 -9.11 5.54
C ARG A 67 -4.42 -8.92 6.36
N SER A 68 -5.57 -9.02 5.70
CA SER A 68 -6.86 -9.09 6.36
C SER A 68 -7.21 -10.56 6.57
N GLY A 69 -7.21 -11.00 7.83
CA GLY A 69 -7.55 -12.38 8.20
C GLY A 69 -6.38 -13.36 8.21
N GLY A 70 -6.69 -14.65 8.06
CA GLY A 70 -5.79 -15.77 8.34
C GLY A 70 -4.80 -16.15 7.23
N SER A 71 -5.02 -15.70 5.99
CA SER A 71 -4.27 -16.13 4.81
C SER A 71 -3.32 -15.05 4.28
N ASP A 72 -2.28 -15.46 3.56
CA ASP A 72 -1.36 -14.54 2.87
C ASP A 72 -2.05 -13.77 1.74
N ALA A 73 -1.65 -12.52 1.53
CA ALA A 73 -2.10 -11.69 0.42
C ALA A 73 -0.93 -11.34 -0.53
N ALA A 74 -1.26 -11.20 -1.81
CA ALA A 74 -0.40 -10.68 -2.85
C ALA A 74 -0.88 -9.29 -3.25
N VAL A 75 0.01 -8.29 -3.14
CA VAL A 75 -0.26 -6.89 -3.45
C VAL A 75 0.85 -6.38 -4.37
N SER A 76 0.49 -5.57 -5.36
CA SER A 76 1.44 -4.83 -6.19
C SER A 76 1.25 -3.33 -5.98
N VAL A 77 2.36 -2.60 -5.93
CA VAL A 77 2.36 -1.14 -5.83
C VAL A 77 3.11 -0.58 -7.03
N GLN A 78 2.44 0.23 -7.84
CA GLN A 78 3.00 0.91 -9.00
C GLN A 78 3.12 2.41 -8.71
N LEU A 79 4.31 2.97 -8.88
CA LEU A 79 4.56 4.41 -8.74
C LEU A 79 4.44 5.12 -10.09
N GLU A 80 3.84 6.30 -10.09
CA GLU A 80 3.64 7.14 -11.28
C GLU A 80 4.02 8.59 -10.99
N LYS A 81 4.54 9.26 -12.03
CA LYS A 81 4.86 10.68 -12.06
C LYS A 81 3.94 11.41 -13.04
N TYR A 82 3.48 12.61 -12.69
CA TYR A 82 2.81 13.48 -13.64
C TYR A 82 3.81 14.08 -14.63
N SER A 83 3.46 14.04 -15.92
CA SER A 83 4.26 14.59 -17.02
C SER A 83 4.20 16.11 -17.09
#